data_AF-A0A1A8F392-F1
#
_entry.id   AF-A0A1A8F392-F1
#
_cell.length_a   1.000
_cell.length_b   1.000
_cell.length_c   1.000
_cell.angle_alpha   90.00
_cell.angle_beta   90.00
_cell.angle_gamma   90.00
#
_symmetry.space_group_name_H-M   'P 1'
#
loop_
_entity.id
_entity.type
_entity.pdbx_description
1 polymer ?
#
loop_
_entity_poly.entity_id
_entity_poly.type
_entity_poly.pdbx_seq_one_letter_code
_entity_poly.pdbx_strand_id
1 'polypeptide(L)'
;MFLTLALLRKGIPGKQWIGKYRRPRPVTWQMKRDMLKHLEREAENEYWISRPYMTPEQEYGHAAERRAQNWLKIKEANVSNFPKHKYITDHLGHLRISKSWSN
;
A
#
# COMPACT_ATOMS: atom_id res chain seq x y z
N MET A 1 7.65 -35.62 41.31
CA MET A 1 6.71 -36.06 40.25
C MET A 1 7.46 -36.18 38.93
N PHE A 2 7.97 -37.36 38.61
CA PHE A 2 8.81 -37.59 37.41
C PHE A 2 8.03 -37.50 36.08
N LEU A 3 6.69 -37.48 36.14
CA LEU A 3 5.80 -37.40 34.98
C LEU A 3 5.82 -36.01 34.29
N THR A 4 6.05 -34.92 35.02
CA THR A 4 6.08 -33.56 34.43
C THR A 4 7.37 -33.30 33.64
N LEU A 5 8.51 -33.86 34.07
CA LEU A 5 9.79 -33.78 33.35
C LEU A 5 9.82 -34.62 32.07
N ALA A 6 9.07 -35.72 32.00
CA ALA A 6 8.96 -36.54 30.78
C ALA A 6 8.16 -35.82 29.67
N LEU A 7 7.17 -35.01 30.02
CA LEU A 7 6.32 -34.27 29.07
C LEU A 7 7.02 -33.06 28.43
N LEU A 8 8.04 -32.49 29.07
CA LEU A 8 8.77 -31.29 28.61
C LEU A 8 10.04 -31.60 27.77
N ARG A 9 10.26 -32.86 27.38
CA ARG A 9 11.54 -33.35 26.81
C ARG A 9 11.92 -32.91 25.39
N LYS A 10 11.13 -32.08 24.71
CA LYS A 10 11.42 -31.63 23.32
C LYS A 10 11.42 -30.11 23.14
N GLY A 11 11.93 -29.37 24.12
CA GLY A 11 12.16 -27.93 24.00
C GLY A 11 13.41 -27.64 23.16
N ILE A 12 13.31 -26.71 22.21
CA ILE A 12 14.47 -26.16 21.51
C ILE A 12 15.06 -25.06 22.41
N PRO A 13 16.37 -25.07 22.70
CA PRO A 13 16.95 -24.09 23.61
C PRO A 13 16.87 -22.68 23.00
N GLY A 14 16.42 -21.70 23.79
CA GLY A 14 16.30 -20.31 23.38
C GLY A 14 15.14 -20.04 22.41
N LYS A 15 15.32 -19.07 21.49
CA LYS A 15 14.30 -18.65 20.52
C LYS A 15 14.30 -19.59 19.30
N GLN A 16 13.12 -20.12 18.93
CA GLN A 16 12.99 -21.22 17.96
C GLN A 16 13.57 -20.96 16.55
N TRP A 17 13.60 -19.70 16.10
CA TRP A 17 13.93 -19.34 14.70
C TRP A 17 15.24 -18.56 14.53
N ILE A 18 16.01 -18.36 15.61
CA ILE A 18 17.27 -17.60 15.63
C ILE A 18 18.33 -18.31 16.49
N GLY A 19 19.59 -17.90 16.42
CA GLY A 19 20.69 -18.50 17.20
C GLY A 19 21.24 -19.80 16.60
N LYS A 20 22.03 -20.55 17.40
CA LYS A 20 22.76 -21.76 16.95
C LYS A 20 21.86 -22.99 16.80
N TYR A 21 20.96 -23.21 17.76
CA TYR A 21 20.09 -24.39 17.79
C TYR A 21 18.65 -23.96 17.48
N ARG A 22 18.23 -24.12 16.22
CA ARG A 22 16.91 -23.71 15.71
C ARG A 22 16.01 -24.90 15.44
N ARG A 23 14.71 -24.64 15.27
CA ARG A 23 13.75 -25.64 14.79
C ARG A 23 14.00 -25.95 13.32
N PRO A 24 14.25 -27.22 12.93
CA PRO A 24 14.28 -27.60 11.53
C PRO A 24 12.91 -27.35 10.88
N ARG A 25 12.89 -26.65 9.74
CA ARG A 25 11.69 -26.44 8.92
C ARG A 25 11.86 -27.19 7.60
N PRO A 26 11.28 -28.40 7.44
CA PRO A 26 11.36 -29.12 6.18
C PRO A 26 10.52 -28.41 5.11
N VAL A 27 10.98 -28.47 3.86
CA VAL A 27 10.23 -27.95 2.72
C VAL A 27 9.13 -28.95 2.36
N THR A 28 7.87 -28.53 2.47
CA THR A 28 6.72 -29.36 2.11
C THR A 28 6.54 -29.40 0.60
N TRP A 29 5.82 -30.41 0.10
CA TRP A 29 5.52 -30.51 -1.33
C TRP A 29 4.69 -29.31 -1.85
N GLN A 30 3.81 -28.76 -1.00
CA GLN A 30 3.00 -27.59 -1.34
C GLN A 30 3.88 -26.37 -1.59
N MET A 31 4.87 -26.13 -0.72
CA MET A 31 5.84 -25.05 -0.90
C MET A 31 6.61 -25.19 -2.22
N LYS A 32 6.99 -26.41 -2.61
CA LYS A 32 7.66 -26.66 -3.90
C LYS A 32 6.74 -26.36 -5.08
N ARG A 33 5.50 -26.85 -5.04
CA ARG A 33 4.50 -26.61 -6.09
C ARG A 33 4.21 -25.11 -6.24
N ASP A 34 4.02 -24.41 -5.13
CA ASP A 34 3.65 -22.99 -5.15
C ASP A 34 4.82 -22.13 -5.64
N MET A 35 6.06 -22.50 -5.31
CA MET A 35 7.26 -21.90 -5.88
C MET A 35 7.34 -22.13 -7.40
N LEU A 36 7.08 -23.35 -7.86
CA LEU A 36 7.11 -23.68 -9.29
C LEU A 36 6.07 -22.84 -10.08
N LYS A 37 4.84 -22.72 -9.56
CA LYS A 37 3.82 -21.84 -10.13
C LYS A 37 4.22 -20.37 -10.18
N HIS A 38 5.03 -19.92 -9.23
CA HIS A 38 5.52 -18.54 -9.23
C HIS A 38 6.58 -18.33 -10.30
N LEU A 39 7.52 -19.27 -10.44
CA LEU A 39 8.56 -19.27 -11.47
C LEU A 39 7.97 -19.34 -12.88
N GLU A 40 6.93 -20.16 -13.09
CA GLU A 40 6.23 -20.22 -14.39
C GLU A 40 5.61 -18.86 -14.76
N ARG A 41 5.03 -18.16 -13.79
CA ARG A 41 4.47 -16.81 -14.00
C ARG A 41 5.56 -15.78 -14.27
N GLU A 42 6.70 -15.89 -13.59
CA GLU A 42 7.84 -15.01 -13.82
C GLU A 42 8.39 -15.19 -15.24
N ALA A 43 8.56 -16.44 -15.69
CA ALA A 43 8.96 -16.75 -17.06
C ALA A 43 7.97 -16.23 -18.11
N GLU A 44 6.65 -16.32 -17.84
CA GLU A 44 5.62 -15.73 -18.70
C GLU A 44 5.73 -14.19 -18.75
N ASN A 45 5.94 -13.55 -17.60
CA ASN A 45 6.12 -12.10 -17.53
C ASN A 45 7.37 -11.64 -18.30
N GLU A 46 8.49 -12.36 -18.17
CA GLU A 46 9.72 -12.08 -18.91
C GLU A 46 9.50 -12.11 -20.42
N TYR A 47 8.75 -13.11 -20.92
CA TYR A 47 8.38 -13.18 -22.34
C TYR A 47 7.65 -11.92 -22.80
N TRP A 48 6.64 -11.47 -22.05
CA TRP A 48 5.86 -10.28 -22.41
C TRP A 48 6.64 -8.97 -22.31
N ILE A 49 7.53 -8.84 -21.33
CA ILE A 49 8.34 -7.63 -21.11
C ILE A 49 9.51 -7.54 -22.10
N SER A 50 9.96 -8.67 -22.66
CA SER A 50 11.14 -8.73 -23.54
C SER A 50 10.99 -7.99 -24.88
N ARG A 51 9.77 -7.61 -25.29
CA ARG A 51 9.48 -7.03 -26.61
C ARG A 51 8.85 -5.65 -26.50
N PRO A 52 9.65 -4.59 -26.29
CA PRO A 52 9.13 -3.23 -26.22
C PRO A 52 8.60 -2.77 -27.59
N TYR A 53 7.57 -1.90 -27.56
CA TYR A 53 6.98 -1.33 -28.77
C TYR A 53 7.80 -0.16 -29.35
N MET A 54 8.39 0.67 -28.48
CA MET A 54 9.23 1.82 -28.86
C MET A 54 10.66 1.62 -28.35
N THR A 55 11.63 2.17 -29.07
CA THR A 55 13.01 2.26 -28.57
C THR A 55 13.14 3.39 -27.54
N PRO A 56 14.18 3.38 -26.68
CA PRO A 56 14.39 4.43 -25.70
C PRO A 56 14.51 5.83 -26.31
N GLU A 57 15.08 5.95 -27.52
CA GLU A 57 15.19 7.22 -28.22
C GLU A 57 13.83 7.76 -28.67
N GLN A 58 12.91 6.87 -29.08
CA GLN A 58 11.56 7.23 -29.48
C GLN A 58 10.68 7.61 -28.28
N GLU A 59 10.86 6.94 -27.14
CA GLU A 59 10.12 7.26 -25.91
C GLU A 59 10.54 8.61 -25.33
N TYR A 60 11.78 9.06 -25.61
CA TYR A 60 12.33 10.27 -25.03
C TYR A 60 11.45 11.50 -25.33
N GLY A 61 10.93 12.12 -24.27
CA GLY A 61 10.16 13.36 -24.37
C GLY A 61 8.70 13.23 -24.81
N HIS A 62 8.22 12.06 -25.27
CA HIS A 62 6.89 11.91 -25.86
C HIS A 62 5.72 12.38 -24.96
N ALA A 63 5.89 12.27 -23.63
CA ALA A 63 4.88 12.65 -22.63
C ALA A 63 5.32 13.82 -21.73
N ALA A 64 6.36 14.57 -22.09
CA ALA A 64 6.89 15.65 -21.25
C ALA A 64 5.87 16.77 -21.00
N GLU A 65 5.20 17.26 -22.05
CA GLU A 65 4.21 18.33 -21.95
C GLU A 65 3.02 17.94 -21.06
N ARG A 66 2.47 16.74 -21.26
CA ARG A 66 1.38 16.20 -20.43
C ARG A 66 1.78 16.14 -18.95
N ARG A 67 3.00 15.69 -18.64
CA ARG A 67 3.49 15.65 -17.25
C ARG A 67 3.64 17.05 -16.67
N ALA A 68 4.13 18.02 -17.44
CA ALA A 68 4.24 19.40 -17.01
C ALA A 68 2.86 20.03 -16.73
N GLN A 69 1.87 19.81 -17.60
CA GLN A 69 0.50 20.27 -17.39
C GLN A 69 -0.14 19.64 -16.14
N ASN A 70 0.05 18.32 -15.94
CA ASN A 70 -0.43 17.65 -14.73
C ASN A 70 0.20 18.23 -13.47
N TRP A 71 1.50 18.51 -13.51
CA TRP A 71 2.21 19.15 -12.40
C TRP A 71 1.68 20.56 -12.11
N LEU A 72 1.45 21.38 -13.13
CA LEU A 72 0.88 22.72 -12.97
C LEU A 72 -0.51 22.67 -12.32
N LYS A 73 -1.36 21.72 -12.74
CA LYS A 73 -2.69 21.50 -12.14
C LYS A 73 -2.59 21.13 -10.66
N ILE A 74 -1.66 20.24 -10.29
CA ILE A 74 -1.43 19.87 -8.89
C ILE A 74 -0.96 21.09 -8.08
N LYS A 75 -0.03 21.88 -8.64
CA LYS A 75 0.48 23.10 -8.01
C LYS A 75 -0.64 24.12 -7.79
N GLU A 76 -1.48 24.34 -8.80
CA GLU A 76 -2.63 25.24 -8.73
C GLU A 76 -3.65 24.78 -7.69
N ALA A 77 -4.00 23.49 -7.68
CA ALA A 77 -4.90 22.90 -6.69
C ALA A 77 -4.37 23.12 -5.26
N ASN A 78 -3.07 22.91 -5.03
CA ASN A 78 -2.44 23.14 -3.74
C ASN A 78 -2.47 24.62 -3.32
N VAL A 79 -2.24 25.56 -4.25
CA VAL A 79 -2.33 27.00 -3.99
C VAL A 79 -3.76 27.42 -3.69
N SER A 80 -4.74 26.84 -4.40
CA SER A 80 -6.17 27.14 -4.22
C SER A 80 -6.77 26.56 -2.93
N ASN A 81 -6.03 25.72 -2.19
CA ASN A 81 -6.48 25.10 -0.95
C ASN A 81 -6.43 26.10 0.22
N PHE A 82 -7.38 27.04 0.23
CA PHE A 82 -7.54 28.05 1.27
C PHE A 82 -8.87 27.84 2.02
N PRO A 83 -8.97 28.21 3.31
CA PRO A 83 -10.23 28.18 4.03
C PRO A 83 -11.34 28.95 3.30
N LYS A 84 -12.56 28.41 3.30
CA LYS A 84 -13.71 29.04 2.68
C LYS A 84 -13.99 30.42 3.28
N HIS A 85 -14.48 31.34 2.47
CA HIS A 85 -14.96 32.64 2.94
C HIS A 85 -16.10 32.45 3.95
N LYS A 86 -16.12 33.29 4.97
CA LYS A 86 -17.19 33.36 5.97
C LYS A 86 -18.01 34.62 5.73
N TYR A 87 -19.33 34.49 5.62
CA TYR A 87 -20.21 35.63 5.36
C TYR A 87 -20.97 36.02 6.63
N ILE A 88 -21.10 37.33 6.86
CA ILE A 88 -21.85 37.87 8.02
C ILE A 88 -23.33 37.46 7.98
N THR A 89 -23.87 37.24 6.80
CA THR A 89 -25.25 36.74 6.59
C THR A 89 -25.47 35.39 7.24
N ASP A 90 -24.48 34.50 7.22
CA ASP A 90 -24.56 33.16 7.81
C ASP A 90 -24.69 33.27 9.34
N HIS A 91 -23.94 34.22 9.94
CA HIS A 91 -23.99 34.51 11.36
C HIS A 91 -25.32 35.20 11.77
N LEU A 92 -25.77 36.19 11.00
CA LEU A 92 -27.02 36.91 11.28
C LEU A 92 -28.27 36.07 11.01
N GLY A 93 -28.20 35.12 10.07
CA GLY A 93 -29.26 34.15 9.80
C GLY A 93 -29.61 33.31 11.03
N HIS A 94 -28.62 33.01 11.88
CA HIS A 94 -28.83 32.28 13.13
C HIS A 94 -29.79 32.99 14.09
N LEU A 95 -29.88 34.32 14.05
CA LEU A 95 -30.79 35.09 14.90
C LEU A 95 -32.28 34.87 14.56
N ARG A 96 -32.58 34.29 13.40
CA ARG A 96 -33.97 33.98 12.99
C ARG A 96 -34.56 32.78 13.75
N ILE A 97 -33.76 32.01 14.49
CA ILE A 97 -34.23 30.83 15.24
C ILE A 97 -35.28 31.22 16.29
N SER A 98 -35.17 32.40 16.91
CA SER A 98 -36.12 32.89 17.90
C SER A 98 -37.30 33.67 17.29
N LYS A 99 -37.49 33.63 15.97
CA LYS A 99 -38.59 34.36 15.31
C LYS A 99 -39.91 33.62 15.52
N SER A 100 -40.78 34.17 16.36
CA SER A 100 -42.17 33.74 16.51
C SER A 100 -43.13 34.63 15.71
N TRP A 101 -44.33 34.12 15.45
CA TRP A 101 -45.44 34.91 14.91
C TRP A 101 -46.21 35.54 16.08
N SER A 102 -46.73 36.75 15.89
CA SER A 102 -47.62 37.37 16.88
C SER A 102 -48.95 36.61 16.92
N ASN A 103 -49.39 36.23 18.12
CA ASN A 103 -50.79 35.85 18.37
C ASN A 103 -51.71 37.06 18.20
#